data_AF-A0A3G4BBU6-F1
#
_entry.id   AF-A0A3G4BBU6-F1
#
_cell.length_a   1.000
_cell.length_b   1.000
_cell.length_c   1.000
_cell.angle_alpha   90.00
_cell.angle_beta   90.00
_cell.angle_gamma   90.00
#
_symmetry.space_group_name_H-M   'P 1'
#
loop_
_entity.id
_entity.type
_entity.pdbx_description
1 polymer ?
#
loop_
_entity_poly.entity_id
_entity_poly.type
_entity_poly.pdbx_seq_one_letter_code
_entity_poly.pdbx_strand_id
1 'polypeptide(L)' 'MASSSLTARGSSWSAKENKAFEQALAVYDRDTPDRWANVAKAIGGRTAEEVKRHYENLVEDVKYIESGNVPFPNYWTTG' A
#
# COMPACT_ATOMS: atom_id res chain seq x y z
N MET A 1 -29.74 -9.69 -17.70
CA MET A 1 -28.42 -9.92 -18.34
C MET A 1 -27.35 -9.46 -17.38
N ALA A 2 -26.41 -10.33 -17.04
CA ALA A 2 -25.31 -10.03 -16.13
C ALA A 2 -24.40 -8.95 -16.70
N SER A 3 -24.03 -7.96 -15.88
CA SER A 3 -22.75 -7.28 -16.04
C SER A 3 -22.01 -7.49 -14.75
N SER A 4 -21.26 -8.58 -14.72
CA SER A 4 -20.39 -8.95 -13.64
C SER A 4 -19.25 -7.93 -13.57
N SER A 5 -19.36 -6.92 -12.71
CA SER A 5 -18.25 -6.03 -12.38
C SER A 5 -17.23 -6.80 -11.52
N LEU A 6 -16.50 -7.72 -12.16
CA LEU A 6 -15.43 -8.52 -11.56
C LEU A 6 -14.11 -7.73 -11.45
N THR A 7 -14.15 -6.41 -11.51
CA THR A 7 -12.97 -5.54 -11.51
C THR A 7 -13.10 -4.49 -10.43
N ALA A 8 -12.65 -4.83 -9.22
CA ALA A 8 -12.10 -3.90 -8.21
C ALA A 8 -11.99 -4.52 -6.80
N ARG A 9 -12.15 -5.84 -6.62
CA ARG A 9 -11.72 -6.48 -5.36
C ARG A 9 -10.26 -6.89 -5.47
N GLY A 10 -9.36 -5.91 -5.66
CA GLY A 10 -8.01 -6.11 -5.16
C GLY A 10 -8.18 -6.41 -3.69
N SER A 11 -7.90 -7.64 -3.26
CA SER A 11 -8.10 -8.08 -1.89
C SER A 11 -7.54 -7.00 -0.96
N SER A 12 -8.41 -6.38 -0.14
CA SER A 12 -7.96 -5.29 0.73
C SER A 12 -6.82 -5.83 1.58
N TRP A 13 -5.75 -5.05 1.72
CA TRP A 13 -4.61 -5.46 2.53
C TRP A 13 -5.05 -5.57 3.98
N SER A 14 -4.96 -6.77 4.53
CA SER A 14 -5.20 -6.96 5.96
C SER A 14 -4.07 -6.29 6.76
N ALA A 15 -4.32 -5.92 8.01
CA ALA A 15 -3.30 -5.35 8.88
C ALA A 15 -2.07 -6.27 9.03
N LYS A 16 -2.28 -7.59 9.02
CA LYS A 16 -1.20 -8.59 9.07
C LYS A 16 -0.35 -8.57 7.79
N GLU A 17 -0.98 -8.54 6.62
CA GLU A 17 -0.26 -8.46 5.34
C GLU A 17 0.47 -7.13 5.20
N ASN A 18 -0.15 -6.01 5.58
CA ASN A 18 0.49 -4.70 5.52
C ASN A 18 1.72 -4.64 6.44
N LYS A 19 1.61 -5.19 7.65
CA LYS A 19 2.76 -5.29 8.56
C LYS A 19 3.89 -6.15 7.98
N ALA A 20 3.56 -7.30 7.37
CA ALA A 20 4.55 -8.14 6.71
C ALA A 20 5.20 -7.44 5.51
N PHE A 21 4.43 -6.66 4.76
CA PHE A 21 4.92 -5.82 3.66
C PHE A 21 5.91 -4.76 4.15
N GLU A 22 5.58 -3.99 5.19
CA GLU A 22 6.49 -2.99 5.76
C GLU A 22 7.80 -3.61 6.27
N GLN A 23 7.71 -4.75 6.95
CA GLN A 23 8.89 -5.51 7.40
C GLN A 23 9.73 -5.98 6.22
N ALA A 24 9.10 -6.48 5.15
CA ALA A 24 9.80 -6.92 3.95
C ALA A 24 10.46 -5.75 3.21
N LEU A 25 9.85 -4.56 3.17
CA LEU A 25 10.47 -3.37 2.57
C LEU A 25 11.72 -2.91 3.34
N ALA A 26 11.80 -3.18 4.64
CA ALA A 26 12.98 -2.87 5.45
C ALA A 26 14.14 -3.85 5.20
N VAL A 27 13.84 -5.07 4.76
CA VAL A 27 14.85 -6.10 4.41
C VAL A 27 15.29 -5.97 2.95
N TYR A 28 14.34 -5.75 2.05
CA TYR A 28 14.57 -5.63 0.60
C TYR A 28 14.50 -4.16 0.20
N ASP A 29 15.67 -3.53 0.20
CA ASP A 29 15.85 -2.13 -0.18
C ASP A 29 15.62 -1.88 -1.69
N ARG A 30 15.92 -0.67 -2.15
CA ARG A 30 15.70 -0.26 -3.55
C ARG A 30 16.65 -0.92 -4.55
N ASP A 31 17.83 -1.32 -4.10
CA ASP A 31 18.88 -1.89 -4.94
C ASP A 31 18.81 -3.42 -5.02
N THR A 32 17.93 -4.02 -4.21
CA THR A 32 17.63 -5.46 -4.22
C THR A 32 17.10 -5.90 -5.60
N PRO A 33 17.78 -6.84 -6.29
CA PRO A 33 17.25 -7.41 -7.53
C PRO A 33 15.97 -8.20 -7.23
N ASP A 34 15.02 -8.16 -8.18
CA ASP A 34 13.72 -8.82 -8.04
C ASP A 34 12.97 -8.49 -6.74
N ARG A 35 13.19 -7.27 -6.23
CA ARG A 35 12.64 -6.76 -4.96
C ARG A 35 11.18 -7.16 -4.73
N TRP A 36 10.31 -6.92 -5.70
CA TRP A 36 8.88 -7.19 -5.57
C TRP A 36 8.54 -8.67 -5.47
N ALA A 37 9.29 -9.53 -6.16
CA ALA A 37 9.12 -10.98 -6.04
C ALA A 37 9.57 -11.46 -4.65
N ASN A 38 10.66 -10.91 -4.11
CA ASN A 38 11.15 -11.23 -2.77
C ASN A 38 10.17 -10.77 -1.67
N VAL A 39 9.61 -9.57 -1.81
CA VAL A 39 8.59 -9.05 -0.88
C VAL A 39 7.30 -9.87 -0.95
N ALA A 40 6.81 -10.20 -2.16
CA ALA A 40 5.64 -11.04 -2.36
C ALA A 40 5.79 -12.42 -1.68
N LYS A 41 6.97 -13.03 -1.83
CA LYS A 41 7.33 -14.29 -1.18
C LYS A 41 7.34 -14.18 0.34
N ALA A 42 7.82 -13.06 0.89
CA ALA A 42 7.86 -12.83 2.34
C ALA A 42 6.46 -12.66 2.97
N ILE A 43 5.52 -12.05 2.24
CA ILE A 43 4.14 -11.87 2.71
C ILE A 43 3.37 -13.20 2.65
N GLY A 44 3.59 -14.00 1.61
CA GLY A 44 2.96 -15.30 1.42
C GLY A 44 1.46 -15.17 1.10
N GLY A 45 1.14 -14.88 -0.17
CA GLY A 45 -0.24 -14.76 -0.64
C GLY A 45 -0.53 -13.56 -1.55
N ARG A 46 0.50 -12.79 -1.92
CA ARG A 46 0.41 -11.67 -2.86
C ARG A 46 1.32 -11.89 -4.05
N THR A 47 0.99 -11.32 -5.20
CA THR A 47 1.88 -11.33 -6.37
C THR A 47 2.82 -10.12 -6.36
N ALA A 48 3.92 -10.19 -7.14
CA ALA A 48 4.85 -9.08 -7.27
C ALA A 48 4.17 -7.80 -7.79
N GLU A 49 3.20 -7.94 -8.70
CA GLU A 49 2.41 -6.84 -9.25
C GLU A 49 1.50 -6.20 -8.20
N GLU A 50 0.87 -7.01 -7.35
CA GLU A 50 0.03 -6.50 -6.25
C GLU A 50 0.87 -5.75 -5.22
N VAL A 51 2.05 -6.27 -4.88
CA VAL A 51 3.01 -5.61 -3.99
C VAL A 51 3.48 -4.30 -4.58
N LYS A 52 3.85 -4.28 -5.87
CA LYS A 52 4.31 -3.07 -6.55
C LYS A 52 3.22 -1.99 -6.54
N ARG A 53 1.97 -2.34 -6.88
CA ARG A 53 0.84 -1.41 -6.85
C ARG A 53 0.59 -0.86 -5.44
N HIS A 54 0.69 -1.70 -4.40
CA HIS A 54 0.53 -1.26 -3.02
C HIS A 54 1.63 -0.28 -2.60
N TYR A 55 2.87 -0.52 -3.03
CA TYR A 55 3.97 0.40 -2.81
C TYR A 55 3.78 1.75 -3.51
N GLU A 56 3.31 1.75 -4.77
CA GLU A 56 3.03 2.98 -5.51
C GLU A 56 1.98 3.85 -4.79
N ASN A 57 0.90 3.24 -4.30
CA ASN A 57 -0.12 3.93 -3.50
C ASN A 57 0.49 4.51 -2.21
N LEU A 58 1.32 3.74 -1.49
CA LEU A 58 1.99 4.22 -0.28
C LEU A 58 2.86 5.45 -0.57
N VAL A 59 3.58 5.47 -1.69
CA VAL A 59 4.40 6.61 -2.10
C VAL A 59 3.53 7.82 -2.43
N GLU A 60 2.38 7.63 -3.07
CA GLU A 60 1.43 8.69 -3.36
C GLU A 60 0.84 9.29 -2.08
N ASP A 61 0.42 8.45 -1.13
CA ASP A 61 -0.10 8.87 0.18
C ASP A 61 0.94 9.69 0.96
N VAL A 62 2.20 9.24 1.00
CA VAL A 62 3.30 9.99 1.65
C VAL A 62 3.50 11.35 0.99
N LYS A 63 3.54 11.41 -0.35
CA LYS A 63 3.65 12.67 -1.08
C LYS A 63 2.48 13.60 -0.80
N TYR A 64 1.27 13.05 -0.72
CA TYR A 64 0.07 13.81 -0.39
C TYR A 64 0.17 14.43 1.01
N ILE A 65 0.64 13.65 1.99
CA ILE A 65 0.87 14.11 3.36
C ILE A 65 1.94 15.22 3.40
N GLU A 66 3.08 14.99 2.75
CA GLU A 66 4.20 15.95 2.71
C GLU A 66 3.83 17.25 1.98
N SER A 67 2.93 17.18 1.00
CA SER A 67 2.45 18.36 0.27
C SER A 67 1.50 19.26 1.08
N GLY A 68 1.15 18.89 2.31
CA GLY A 68 0.24 19.65 3.16
C GLY A 68 -1.22 19.60 2.70
N ASN A 69 -1.54 18.72 1.74
CA ASN A 69 -2.90 18.56 1.21
C ASN A 69 -3.79 17.69 2.10
N VAL A 70 -3.36 17.34 3.31
CA VAL A 70 -4.19 16.61 4.26
C VAL A 70 -5.21 17.57 4.86
N PRO A 71 -6.53 17.30 4.76
CA PRO A 71 -7.51 18.14 5.42
C PRO A 71 -7.26 18.11 6.93
N PHE A 72 -6.84 19.25 7.48
CA PHE A 72 -6.73 19.39 8.93
C PHE A 72 -8.12 19.42 9.56
N PRO A 73 -8.34 18.72 10.69
CA PRO A 73 -9.57 18.86 11.46
C PRO A 73 -9.78 20.33 11.85
N ASN A 74 -10.97 20.86 11.60
CA ASN A 74 -11.31 22.22 11.97
C ASN A 74 -11.54 22.28 13.50
N TYR A 75 -10.50 22.62 14.26
CA TYR A 75 -10.47 22.60 15.74
C TYR A 75 -11.02 23.89 16.37
N TRP A 76 -11.88 24.64 15.67
CA TRP A 76 -12.49 25.85 16.22
C TRP A 76 -13.21 25.51 17.54
N THR A 77 -12.59 25.93 18.63
CA THR A 77 -13.14 25.81 19.97
C THR A 77 -13.91 27.09 20.20
N THR A 78 -15.23 27.02 20.16
CA THR A 78 -16.08 28.13 20.60
C THR A 78 -15.84 28.31 22.10
N GLY A 79 -15.20 29.42 22.47
CA GLY A 79 -15.10 29.87 23.86
C GLY A 79 -16.38 30.54 24.34
#